data_AF-A0A1N7FNR6-F1
#
_entry.id   AF-A0A1N7FNR6-F1
#
_cell.length_a   1.000
_cell.length_b   1.000
_cell.length_c   1.000
_cell.angle_alpha   90.00
_cell.angle_beta   90.00
_cell.angle_gamma   90.00
#
_symmetry.space_group_name_H-M   'P 1'
#
loop_
_entity.id
_entity.type
_entity.pdbx_description
1 polymer ?
#
loop_
_entity_poly.entity_id
_entity_poly.type
_entity_poly.pdbx_seq_one_letter_code
_entity_poly.pdbx_strand_id
1 'polypeptide(L)'
;MTVRRLPLLVLRAVLCGILCAASAACGLVHAGAEGDGMLGAADLYGGRPTQVSGAHPPLVPAPCAAEPFRSDDDRLDTQAITASVAPGSGDRRFQVYEYVAGYRPGGAQAYLDELGERLGRCRDEADHYSLVATDIGVPGTMLVQHDYREGGAEKTGVYLVGRAGDRLVSVLESTAGDATLVNEIGVRALRRAGATGEATPSVVTHEDTTRWVTFAVSTISEVRVSGDGRVLTLDARVPDGPDGCLRGPTGRLDGFEPKLVRVDVRFESRLLMAGNGCPGERTVPVEVRLPKPLGERDVVVNLDQLYTLDRPGLLRRCGELGCHPAPTGCTSDSYFQAARDADAPQHSYHRERGCDGKWLVMDISINSGPVCERPGDCAGASGTTRYFYRATPTGWRVIAATTKPGCDDVLAAEPRFPRGLCATLTAP
;
A
#
# COMPACT_ATOMS: atom_id res chain seq x y z
N MET A 1 -7.09 65.40 -63.72
CA MET A 1 -8.05 64.93 -62.70
C MET A 1 -8.50 63.54 -63.09
N THR A 2 -7.86 62.50 -62.56
CA THR A 2 -8.40 61.13 -62.57
C THR A 2 -7.57 60.28 -61.64
N VAL A 3 -8.28 59.59 -60.76
CA VAL A 3 -7.80 58.84 -59.60
C VAL A 3 -7.06 57.58 -60.05
N ARG A 4 -5.81 57.44 -59.61
CA ARG A 4 -5.05 56.17 -59.70
C ARG A 4 -5.61 55.18 -58.69
N ARG A 5 -6.10 54.03 -59.18
CA ARG A 5 -6.19 52.78 -58.42
C ARG A 5 -5.15 51.83 -58.97
N LEU A 6 -4.18 51.44 -58.14
CA LEU A 6 -3.31 50.29 -58.36
C LEU A 6 -3.50 49.33 -57.17
N PRO A 7 -3.37 48.01 -57.39
CA PRO A 7 -3.86 46.98 -56.47
C PRO A 7 -2.87 46.66 -55.35
N LEU A 8 -3.44 46.23 -54.22
CA LEU A 8 -2.73 45.56 -53.12
C LEU A 8 -2.01 44.31 -53.63
N LEU A 9 -0.69 44.29 -53.47
CA LEU A 9 0.08 43.08 -53.20
C LEU A 9 1.44 43.50 -52.64
N VAL A 10 1.91 42.74 -51.65
CA VAL A 10 3.22 42.83 -50.98
C VAL A 10 3.32 43.85 -49.82
N LEU A 11 2.86 43.44 -48.63
CA LEU A 11 3.66 43.57 -47.40
C LEU A 11 3.14 42.57 -46.34
N ARG A 12 3.50 41.30 -46.51
CA ARG A 12 3.32 40.24 -45.52
C ARG A 12 4.68 39.96 -44.87
N ALA A 13 5.12 40.87 -44.03
CA ALA A 13 6.17 40.69 -43.02
C ALA A 13 6.22 41.99 -42.20
N VAL A 14 6.55 41.89 -40.91
CA VAL A 14 6.82 43.03 -39.99
C VAL A 14 5.65 43.54 -39.12
N LEU A 15 4.54 42.82 -38.99
CA LEU A 15 3.57 43.05 -37.89
C LEU A 15 3.12 41.73 -37.24
N CYS A 16 4.10 40.95 -36.77
CA CYS A 16 3.88 39.79 -35.89
C CYS A 16 5.04 39.67 -34.89
N GLY A 17 5.39 40.80 -34.26
CA GLY A 17 6.56 40.88 -33.36
C GLY A 17 6.29 41.47 -31.99
N ILE A 18 5.12 42.07 -31.74
CA ILE A 18 4.85 42.76 -30.47
C ILE A 18 3.39 42.53 -30.08
N LEU A 19 3.04 41.29 -29.70
CA LEU A 19 1.84 40.96 -28.90
C LEU A 19 1.84 39.49 -28.37
N CYS A 20 3.01 38.85 -28.22
CA CYS A 20 3.16 37.55 -27.56
C CYS A 20 3.96 37.68 -26.26
N ALA A 21 3.51 38.55 -25.35
CA ALA A 21 4.06 38.67 -24.01
C ALA A 21 2.94 38.75 -22.95
N ALA A 22 1.95 37.85 -23.03
CA ALA A 22 0.94 37.67 -21.97
C ALA A 22 0.14 36.37 -22.11
N SER A 23 0.76 35.21 -22.39
CA SER A 23 0.07 33.90 -22.35
C SER A 23 1.02 32.70 -22.21
N ALA A 24 2.04 32.80 -21.34
CA ALA A 24 2.87 31.66 -20.94
C ALA A 24 2.51 31.25 -19.51
N ALA A 25 1.24 30.86 -19.31
CA ALA A 25 0.75 30.29 -18.06
C ALA A 25 -0.37 29.30 -18.39
N CYS A 26 -0.04 28.20 -19.06
CA CYS A 26 -0.86 26.99 -19.11
C CYS A 26 -0.02 25.82 -19.63
N GLY A 27 0.12 24.78 -18.81
CA GLY A 27 0.36 23.43 -19.31
C GLY A 27 1.79 22.90 -19.36
N LEU A 28 2.67 23.24 -18.41
CA LEU A 28 3.78 22.33 -18.05
C LEU A 28 3.19 21.21 -17.18
N VAL A 29 2.57 20.22 -17.84
CA VAL A 29 2.37 18.90 -17.24
C VAL A 29 3.75 18.38 -16.92
N HIS A 30 4.13 18.42 -15.64
CA HIS A 30 5.36 17.80 -15.17
C HIS A 30 5.27 16.33 -15.55
N ALA A 31 6.16 15.87 -16.43
CA ALA A 31 6.40 14.45 -16.62
C ALA A 31 6.68 13.87 -15.22
N GLY A 32 5.75 13.02 -14.76
CA GLY A 32 5.76 12.52 -13.39
C GLY A 32 7.07 11.79 -13.10
N ALA A 33 7.48 11.80 -11.83
CA ALA A 33 8.63 11.08 -11.30
C ALA A 33 8.53 9.53 -11.42
N GLU A 34 7.61 9.02 -12.23
CA GLU A 34 7.35 7.60 -12.46
C GLU A 34 8.32 7.08 -13.53
N GLY A 35 9.55 6.81 -13.10
CA GLY A 35 10.52 6.06 -13.92
C GLY A 35 10.10 4.60 -14.08
N ASP A 36 10.59 3.95 -15.14
CA ASP A 36 10.40 2.51 -15.34
C ASP A 36 10.92 1.73 -14.14
N GLY A 37 10.06 0.94 -13.49
CA GLY A 37 10.37 0.17 -12.28
C GLY A 37 10.23 0.91 -10.93
N MET A 38 9.86 2.20 -10.90
CA MET A 38 9.61 2.96 -9.66
C MET A 38 8.13 2.91 -9.27
N LEU A 39 7.81 2.97 -7.97
CA LEU A 39 6.45 3.04 -7.43
C LEU A 39 5.67 4.24 -7.99
N GLY A 40 4.44 3.99 -8.42
CA GLY A 40 3.49 5.02 -8.80
C GLY A 40 2.54 5.40 -7.66
N ALA A 41 1.66 6.37 -7.92
CA ALA A 41 0.68 6.81 -6.92
C ALA A 41 -0.27 5.67 -6.47
N ALA A 42 -0.59 4.73 -7.36
CA ALA A 42 -1.44 3.57 -7.03
C ALA A 42 -0.77 2.63 -6.01
N ASP A 43 0.55 2.49 -6.08
CA ASP A 43 1.31 1.63 -5.17
C ASP A 43 1.46 2.28 -3.77
N LEU A 44 1.29 3.61 -3.71
CA LEU A 44 1.53 4.49 -2.57
C LEU A 44 0.23 5.07 -1.97
N TYR A 45 -0.89 4.32 -2.04
CA TYR A 45 -2.16 4.73 -1.44
C TYR A 45 -2.71 6.08 -1.97
N GLY A 46 -2.43 6.39 -3.23
CA GLY A 46 -2.76 7.68 -3.84
C GLY A 46 -1.79 8.82 -3.49
N GLY A 47 -0.78 8.56 -2.65
CA GLY A 47 0.32 9.47 -2.39
C GLY A 47 1.08 9.76 -3.68
N ARG A 48 1.32 11.06 -3.97
CA ARG A 48 1.98 11.46 -5.21
C ARG A 48 3.49 11.39 -5.04
N PRO A 49 4.20 10.53 -5.81
CA PRO A 49 5.64 10.47 -5.73
C PRO A 49 6.29 11.72 -6.33
N THR A 50 7.32 12.23 -5.66
CA THR A 50 8.17 13.32 -6.12
C THR A 50 9.61 12.88 -6.09
N GLN A 51 10.41 13.24 -7.11
CA GLN A 51 11.84 12.96 -7.09
C GLN A 51 12.51 13.60 -5.88
N VAL A 52 13.49 12.90 -5.32
CA VAL A 52 14.32 13.41 -4.24
C VAL A 52 15.79 13.19 -4.56
N SER A 53 16.62 14.17 -4.22
CA SER A 53 18.08 14.06 -4.30
C SER A 53 18.65 14.22 -2.90
N GLY A 54 19.14 13.11 -2.32
CA GLY A 54 19.58 13.05 -0.93
C GLY A 54 18.41 13.06 0.06
N ALA A 55 18.47 12.18 1.06
CA ALA A 55 17.54 12.17 2.19
C ALA A 55 18.31 11.92 3.48
N HIS A 56 17.74 12.41 4.58
CA HIS A 56 18.11 12.01 5.93
C HIS A 56 16.85 11.41 6.57
N PRO A 57 16.87 10.15 7.05
CA PRO A 57 18.01 9.22 7.06
C PRO A 57 18.39 8.75 5.64
N PRO A 58 19.59 8.14 5.44
CA PRO A 58 20.06 7.76 4.12
C PRO A 58 19.07 6.84 3.41
N LEU A 59 18.97 6.97 2.08
CA LEU A 59 18.01 6.24 1.24
C LEU A 59 18.25 4.73 1.17
N VAL A 60 19.46 4.31 1.51
CA VAL A 60 19.86 2.91 1.69
C VAL A 60 20.52 2.76 3.06
N PRO A 61 20.40 1.61 3.73
CA PRO A 61 21.06 1.38 5.01
C PRO A 61 22.58 1.56 4.92
N ALA A 62 23.15 2.32 5.86
CA ALA A 62 24.59 2.59 5.92
C ALA A 62 25.16 2.32 7.33
N PRO A 63 25.12 1.07 7.82
CA PRO A 63 25.53 0.71 9.18
C PRO A 63 26.98 1.07 9.55
N CYS A 64 27.86 1.27 8.56
CA CYS A 64 29.25 1.69 8.77
C CYS A 64 29.50 3.00 7.99
N ALA A 65 28.89 4.11 8.42
CA ALA A 65 28.85 5.35 7.63
C ALA A 65 30.23 5.89 7.16
N ALA A 66 31.31 5.57 7.87
CA ALA A 66 32.67 5.95 7.52
C ALA A 66 33.31 5.09 6.41
N GLU A 67 32.72 3.95 6.07
CA GLU A 67 33.23 3.00 5.08
C GLU A 67 32.28 2.98 3.87
N PRO A 68 32.67 3.45 2.68
CA PRO A 68 31.84 3.32 1.48
C PRO A 68 31.67 1.85 1.10
N PHE A 69 30.54 1.46 0.49
CA PHE A 69 30.35 0.09 0.00
C PHE A 69 31.27 -0.17 -1.18
N ARG A 70 31.92 -1.33 -1.23
CA ARG A 70 32.79 -1.67 -2.38
C ARG A 70 31.97 -1.80 -3.65
N SER A 71 30.74 -2.30 -3.52
CA SER A 71 29.80 -2.39 -4.63
C SER A 71 29.40 -1.02 -5.22
N ASP A 72 29.63 0.10 -4.52
CA ASP A 72 29.29 1.42 -5.06
C ASP A 72 30.08 1.76 -6.33
N ASP A 73 31.26 1.16 -6.53
CA ASP A 73 32.06 1.29 -7.76
C ASP A 73 31.40 0.62 -8.99
N ASP A 74 30.45 -0.28 -8.76
CA ASP A 74 29.67 -0.99 -9.78
C ASP A 74 28.29 -0.38 -10.04
N ARG A 75 27.93 0.67 -9.31
CA ARG A 75 26.65 1.37 -9.46
C ARG A 75 26.66 2.25 -10.72
N LEU A 76 25.66 2.07 -11.56
CA LEU A 76 25.57 2.72 -12.88
C LEU A 76 24.66 3.95 -12.86
N ASP A 77 23.48 3.82 -12.27
CA ASP A 77 22.48 4.87 -12.18
C ASP A 77 21.68 4.74 -10.88
N THR A 78 21.04 5.84 -10.49
CA THR A 78 20.24 5.91 -9.27
C THR A 78 19.01 6.77 -9.48
N GLN A 79 17.87 6.30 -9.00
CA GLN A 79 16.63 7.05 -8.94
C GLN A 79 16.07 6.99 -7.53
N ALA A 80 15.49 8.08 -7.07
CA ALA A 80 14.84 8.12 -5.79
C ALA A 80 13.59 8.98 -5.84
N ILE A 81 12.54 8.49 -5.17
CA ILE A 81 11.31 9.22 -4.98
C ILE A 81 10.96 9.27 -3.49
N THR A 82 10.10 10.20 -3.15
CA THR A 82 9.44 10.23 -1.87
C THR A 82 7.96 10.54 -2.03
N ALA A 83 7.14 10.01 -1.13
CA ALA A 83 5.72 10.31 -1.07
C ALA A 83 5.24 10.35 0.37
N SER A 84 4.28 11.24 0.63
CA SER A 84 3.50 11.19 1.85
C SER A 84 2.29 10.29 1.61
N VAL A 85 2.19 9.20 2.36
CA VAL A 85 1.14 8.19 2.20
C VAL A 85 0.25 8.14 3.45
N ALA A 86 -1.03 7.84 3.24
CA ALA A 86 -2.00 7.63 4.32
C ALA A 86 -2.74 6.32 4.04
N PRO A 87 -2.25 5.18 4.53
CA PRO A 87 -2.95 3.92 4.43
C PRO A 87 -4.31 4.03 5.14
N GLY A 88 -5.40 3.76 4.43
CA GLY A 88 -6.77 3.90 4.93
C GLY A 88 -7.31 5.34 4.92
N SER A 89 -8.49 5.57 5.50
CA SER A 89 -9.16 6.88 5.52
C SER A 89 -8.68 7.81 6.66
N GLY A 90 -7.41 7.68 7.07
CA GLY A 90 -6.89 8.32 8.28
C GLY A 90 -6.10 9.61 8.07
N ASP A 91 -5.98 10.40 9.13
CA ASP A 91 -5.16 11.62 9.16
C ASP A 91 -3.65 11.36 9.35
N ARG A 92 -3.28 10.13 9.75
CA ARG A 92 -1.86 9.78 9.96
C ARG A 92 -1.19 9.62 8.61
N ARG A 93 -0.11 10.38 8.42
CA ARG A 93 0.72 10.35 7.22
C ARG A 93 2.08 9.75 7.56
N PHE A 94 2.55 8.91 6.64
CA PHE A 94 3.87 8.32 6.68
C PHE A 94 4.68 8.88 5.53
N GLN A 95 5.95 9.18 5.80
CA GLN A 95 6.87 9.56 4.74
C GLN A 95 7.60 8.32 4.26
N VAL A 96 7.36 7.98 2.99
CA VAL A 96 7.97 6.82 2.33
C VAL A 96 8.97 7.30 1.29
N TYR A 97 10.09 6.61 1.21
CA TYR A 97 11.12 6.79 0.20
C TYR A 97 11.31 5.48 -0.54
N GLU A 98 11.49 5.57 -1.85
CA GLU A 98 11.99 4.45 -2.65
C GLU A 98 13.26 4.90 -3.33
N TYR A 99 14.24 4.01 -3.33
CA TYR A 99 15.50 4.16 -3.99
C TYR A 99 15.75 2.93 -4.87
N VAL A 100 16.04 3.17 -6.13
CA VAL A 100 16.42 2.14 -7.09
C VAL A 100 17.76 2.49 -7.70
N ALA A 101 18.67 1.54 -7.73
CA ALA A 101 19.98 1.70 -8.35
C ALA A 101 20.29 0.53 -9.27
N GLY A 102 20.69 0.83 -10.51
CA GLY A 102 21.23 -0.17 -11.42
C GLY A 102 22.69 -0.46 -11.12
N TYR A 103 23.08 -1.73 -11.16
CA TYR A 103 24.44 -2.20 -10.98
C TYR A 103 24.92 -2.95 -12.23
N ARG A 104 26.24 -3.11 -12.35
CA ARG A 104 26.80 -4.15 -13.23
C ARG A 104 26.30 -5.54 -12.81
N PRO A 105 26.29 -6.54 -13.71
CA PRO A 105 25.87 -7.90 -13.39
C PRO A 105 26.47 -8.45 -12.11
N GLY A 106 25.62 -8.83 -11.16
CA GLY A 106 26.02 -9.34 -9.85
C GLY A 106 26.36 -8.28 -8.78
N GLY A 107 26.51 -7.00 -9.16
CA GLY A 107 26.84 -5.92 -8.22
C GLY A 107 25.75 -5.67 -7.17
N ALA A 108 24.47 -5.80 -7.55
CA ALA A 108 23.36 -5.68 -6.60
C ALA A 108 23.35 -6.80 -5.55
N GLN A 109 23.74 -8.03 -5.92
CA GLN A 109 23.90 -9.13 -4.96
C GLN A 109 25.10 -8.88 -4.05
N ALA A 110 26.23 -8.45 -4.61
CA ALA A 110 27.42 -8.10 -3.83
C ALA A 110 27.13 -6.99 -2.80
N TYR A 111 26.29 -6.01 -3.16
CA TYR A 111 25.81 -4.99 -2.23
C TYR A 111 25.04 -5.61 -1.05
N LEU A 112 24.08 -6.51 -1.32
CA LEU A 112 23.28 -7.15 -0.27
C LEU A 112 24.13 -8.04 0.63
N ASP A 113 25.10 -8.78 0.07
CA ASP A 113 26.03 -9.60 0.82
C ASP A 113 26.90 -8.74 1.75
N GLU A 114 27.44 -7.63 1.22
CA GLU A 114 28.23 -6.67 1.99
C GLU A 114 27.38 -5.96 3.07
N LEU A 115 26.12 -5.64 2.77
CA LEU A 115 25.19 -5.06 3.74
C LEU A 115 24.93 -6.03 4.90
N GLY A 116 24.68 -7.30 4.61
CA GLY A 116 24.50 -8.33 5.64
C GLY A 116 25.72 -8.47 6.55
N GLU A 117 26.92 -8.49 5.99
CA GLU A 117 28.18 -8.51 6.77
C GLU A 117 28.30 -7.28 7.67
N ARG A 118 28.02 -6.09 7.11
CA ARG A 118 28.13 -4.81 7.82
C ARG A 118 27.13 -4.69 8.96
N LEU A 119 25.88 -5.13 8.76
CA LEU A 119 24.86 -5.16 9.81
C LEU A 119 25.26 -6.05 11.00
N GLY A 120 26.05 -7.11 10.77
CA GLY A 120 26.57 -7.97 11.82
C GLY A 120 27.72 -7.36 12.63
N ARG A 121 28.58 -6.56 12.00
CA ARG A 121 29.82 -6.06 12.60
C ARG A 121 29.76 -4.62 13.12
N CYS A 122 28.99 -3.74 12.49
CA CYS A 122 28.96 -2.33 12.85
C CYS A 122 27.91 -2.06 13.91
N ARG A 123 28.36 -1.54 15.06
CA ARG A 123 27.51 -1.14 16.19
C ARG A 123 27.89 0.27 16.59
N ASP A 124 27.05 1.23 16.20
CA ASP A 124 27.06 2.59 16.76
C ASP A 124 25.83 2.72 17.66
N GLU A 125 26.02 3.22 18.89
CA GLU A 125 24.93 3.40 19.86
C GLU A 125 24.03 4.59 19.51
N ALA A 126 24.54 5.58 18.76
CA ALA A 126 23.78 6.76 18.36
C ALA A 126 23.10 6.62 17.00
N ASP A 127 23.55 5.66 16.19
CA ASP A 127 23.12 5.40 14.81
C ASP A 127 23.09 3.88 14.55
N HIS A 128 22.07 3.22 15.08
CA HIS A 128 22.03 1.77 15.21
C HIS A 128 21.16 1.13 14.12
N TYR A 129 21.74 0.20 13.35
CA TYR A 129 21.01 -0.62 12.41
C TYR A 129 20.89 -2.06 12.92
N SER A 130 19.72 -2.66 12.74
CA SER A 130 19.46 -4.05 13.10
C SER A 130 18.70 -4.77 11.98
N LEU A 131 19.21 -5.93 11.56
CA LEU A 131 18.52 -6.81 10.62
C LEU A 131 17.31 -7.47 11.31
N VAL A 132 16.10 -7.16 10.87
CA VAL A 132 14.86 -7.67 11.44
C VAL A 132 14.50 -9.02 10.81
N ALA A 133 14.52 -9.11 9.49
CA ALA A 133 14.16 -10.35 8.79
C ALA A 133 14.81 -10.41 7.40
N THR A 134 14.87 -11.59 6.82
CA THR A 134 15.23 -11.82 5.43
C THR A 134 14.08 -12.51 4.69
N ASP A 135 14.18 -12.55 3.36
CA ASP A 135 13.30 -13.35 2.51
C ASP A 135 11.81 -12.95 2.66
N ILE A 136 11.58 -11.66 2.87
CA ILE A 136 10.28 -11.01 2.99
C ILE A 136 9.66 -10.84 1.60
N GLY A 137 8.74 -11.74 1.24
CA GLY A 137 7.95 -11.71 0.01
C GLY A 137 8.73 -12.05 -1.26
N VAL A 138 9.97 -11.59 -1.38
CA VAL A 138 10.92 -11.84 -2.46
C VAL A 138 12.22 -12.43 -1.88
N PRO A 139 12.81 -13.48 -2.49
CA PRO A 139 14.05 -14.09 -1.99
C PRO A 139 15.22 -13.10 -1.96
N GLY A 140 16.06 -13.20 -0.93
CA GLY A 140 17.25 -12.37 -0.75
C GLY A 140 16.98 -10.93 -0.30
N THR A 141 15.75 -10.63 0.12
CA THR A 141 15.42 -9.34 0.75
C THR A 141 15.90 -9.30 2.20
N MET A 142 16.10 -8.09 2.72
CA MET A 142 16.45 -7.78 4.10
C MET A 142 15.54 -6.66 4.61
N LEU A 143 14.86 -6.91 5.72
CA LEU A 143 14.14 -5.90 6.49
C LEU A 143 15.06 -5.40 7.58
N VAL A 144 15.38 -4.10 7.60
CA VAL A 144 16.37 -3.50 8.49
C VAL A 144 15.73 -2.35 9.26
N GLN A 145 15.84 -2.37 10.59
CA GLN A 145 15.44 -1.25 11.44
C GLN A 145 16.65 -0.35 11.69
N HIS A 146 16.41 0.95 11.74
CA HIS A 146 17.40 2.00 11.96
C HIS A 146 16.94 2.93 13.07
N ASP A 147 17.57 2.85 14.23
CA ASP A 147 17.34 3.74 15.37
C ASP A 147 18.39 4.86 15.34
N TYR A 148 17.97 6.12 15.24
CA TYR A 148 18.85 7.28 15.12
C TYR A 148 18.35 8.48 15.92
N ARG A 149 19.20 9.49 16.11
CA ARG A 149 18.82 10.77 16.75
C ARG A 149 18.73 11.89 15.73
N GLU A 150 17.61 12.60 15.72
CA GLU A 150 17.40 13.78 14.89
C GLU A 150 16.74 14.89 15.71
N GLY A 151 17.34 16.09 15.69
CA GLY A 151 16.84 17.23 16.48
C GLY A 151 16.78 16.95 17.99
N GLY A 152 17.61 16.05 18.50
CA GLY A 152 17.63 15.62 19.91
C GLY A 152 16.60 14.54 20.28
N ALA A 153 15.67 14.20 19.38
CA ALA A 153 14.70 13.13 19.57
C ALA A 153 15.20 11.81 18.98
N GLU A 154 14.85 10.70 19.61
CA GLU A 154 15.03 9.36 19.03
C GLU A 154 13.99 9.13 17.94
N LYS A 155 14.45 8.56 16.83
CA LYS A 155 13.69 8.23 15.64
C LYS A 155 13.96 6.80 15.26
N THR A 156 12.98 6.16 14.64
CA THR A 156 13.13 4.83 14.07
C THR A 156 12.68 4.90 12.61
N GLY A 157 13.58 4.50 11.72
CA GLY A 157 13.28 4.20 10.32
C GLY A 157 13.28 2.69 10.10
N VAL A 158 12.50 2.23 9.13
CA VAL A 158 12.55 0.82 8.69
C VAL A 158 12.75 0.77 7.20
N TYR A 159 13.66 -0.11 6.77
CA TYR A 159 14.03 -0.36 5.39
C TYR A 159 13.61 -1.76 4.98
N LEU A 160 13.07 -1.91 3.77
CA LEU A 160 13.12 -3.17 3.04
C LEU A 160 14.09 -3.00 1.87
N VAL A 161 15.14 -3.80 1.84
CA VAL A 161 16.15 -3.78 0.79
C VAL A 161 16.17 -5.13 0.08
N GLY A 162 16.25 -5.14 -1.24
CA GLY A 162 16.36 -6.35 -2.02
C GLY A 162 16.84 -6.07 -3.44
N ARG A 163 16.74 -7.07 -4.31
CA ARG A 163 17.13 -6.93 -5.71
C ARG A 163 16.08 -7.41 -6.70
N ALA A 164 16.11 -6.81 -7.88
CA ALA A 164 15.37 -7.21 -9.07
C ALA A 164 16.34 -7.30 -10.25
N GLY A 165 16.83 -8.51 -10.55
CA GLY A 165 17.95 -8.70 -11.48
C GLY A 165 19.20 -7.98 -10.98
N ASP A 166 19.73 -7.05 -11.77
CA ASP A 166 20.89 -6.22 -11.47
C ASP A 166 20.53 -4.87 -10.83
N ARG A 167 19.27 -4.69 -10.41
CA ARG A 167 18.83 -3.49 -9.68
C ARG A 167 18.74 -3.78 -8.19
N LEU A 168 19.26 -2.87 -7.39
CA LEU A 168 18.98 -2.77 -5.96
C LEU A 168 17.72 -1.93 -5.77
N VAL A 169 16.82 -2.37 -4.90
CA VAL A 169 15.62 -1.62 -4.49
C VAL A 169 15.63 -1.49 -2.98
N SER A 170 15.45 -0.28 -2.48
CA SER A 170 15.36 0.05 -1.06
C SER A 170 14.12 0.91 -0.82
N VAL A 171 13.24 0.48 0.09
CA VAL A 171 12.09 1.26 0.54
C VAL A 171 12.25 1.58 2.01
N LEU A 172 12.09 2.85 2.36
CA LEU A 172 12.26 3.38 3.71
C LEU A 172 10.97 4.09 4.16
N GLU A 173 10.54 3.82 5.39
CA GLU A 173 9.60 4.67 6.14
C GLU A 173 10.34 5.32 7.31
N SER A 174 10.32 6.65 7.40
CA SER A 174 11.15 7.41 8.35
C SER A 174 10.39 8.15 9.45
N THR A 175 9.06 8.05 9.49
CA THR A 175 8.23 8.80 10.43
C THR A 175 7.91 8.02 11.69
N ALA A 176 7.58 6.74 11.56
CA ALA A 176 7.03 5.90 12.63
C ALA A 176 7.80 4.61 12.90
N GLY A 177 8.66 4.17 11.98
CA GLY A 177 9.30 2.87 12.00
C GLY A 177 8.32 1.73 11.70
N ASP A 178 7.36 1.93 10.80
CA ASP A 178 6.32 0.95 10.53
C ASP A 178 6.81 -0.16 9.58
N ALA A 179 7.27 -1.26 10.16
CA ALA A 179 7.79 -2.41 9.42
C ALA A 179 6.74 -3.11 8.53
N THR A 180 5.46 -3.07 8.91
CA THR A 180 4.39 -3.69 8.11
C THR A 180 4.14 -2.89 6.85
N LEU A 181 4.07 -1.56 6.98
CA LEU A 181 3.92 -0.66 5.84
C LEU A 181 5.11 -0.78 4.87
N VAL A 182 6.33 -0.82 5.42
CA VAL A 182 7.57 -0.95 4.63
C VAL A 182 7.64 -2.30 3.91
N ASN A 183 7.27 -3.39 4.59
CA ASN A 183 7.18 -4.71 3.95
C ASN A 183 6.24 -4.66 2.74
N GLU A 184 5.02 -4.19 2.94
CA GLU A 184 4.01 -4.17 1.88
C GLU A 184 4.44 -3.32 0.68
N ILE A 185 4.85 -2.07 0.92
CA ILE A 185 5.27 -1.16 -0.15
C ILE A 185 6.57 -1.66 -0.79
N GLY A 186 7.51 -2.17 0.00
CA GLY A 186 8.79 -2.68 -0.49
C GLY A 186 8.64 -3.91 -1.38
N VAL A 187 7.75 -4.84 -1.05
CA VAL A 187 7.47 -6.00 -1.92
C VAL A 187 6.84 -5.54 -3.25
N ARG A 188 5.96 -4.53 -3.23
CA ARG A 188 5.42 -3.92 -4.46
C ARG A 188 6.52 -3.29 -5.30
N ALA A 189 7.43 -2.53 -4.67
CA ALA A 189 8.56 -1.89 -5.34
C ALA A 189 9.46 -2.92 -6.03
N LEU A 190 9.82 -3.99 -5.32
CA LEU A 190 10.63 -5.07 -5.87
C LEU A 190 9.96 -5.75 -7.06
N ARG A 191 8.68 -6.10 -6.96
CA ARG A 191 7.92 -6.71 -8.06
C ARG A 191 7.83 -5.78 -9.26
N ARG A 192 7.63 -4.49 -9.02
CA ARG A 192 7.58 -3.46 -10.07
C ARG A 192 8.93 -3.28 -10.76
N ALA A 193 10.03 -3.39 -10.01
CA ALA A 193 11.39 -3.39 -10.55
C ALA A 193 11.74 -4.69 -11.32
N GLY A 194 10.88 -5.71 -11.29
CA GLY A 194 11.03 -6.97 -12.02
C GLY A 194 11.48 -8.17 -11.18
N ALA A 195 11.43 -8.08 -9.84
CA ALA A 195 11.74 -9.22 -8.99
C ALA A 195 10.69 -10.34 -9.15
N THR A 196 11.15 -11.58 -9.17
CA THR A 196 10.31 -12.78 -9.30
C THR A 196 10.57 -13.76 -8.17
N GLY A 197 9.61 -14.66 -7.95
CA GLY A 197 9.65 -15.64 -6.86
C GLY A 197 8.85 -15.18 -5.65
N GLU A 198 8.43 -16.16 -4.85
CA GLU A 198 7.77 -15.96 -3.57
C GLU A 198 8.66 -16.57 -2.49
N ALA A 199 8.98 -15.77 -1.50
CA ALA A 199 9.79 -16.20 -0.37
C ALA A 199 8.95 -16.36 0.88
N THR A 200 9.28 -17.39 1.67
CA THR A 200 8.77 -17.49 3.04
C THR A 200 9.69 -16.66 3.94
N PRO A 201 9.14 -15.68 4.68
CA PRO A 201 9.91 -14.88 5.62
C PRO A 201 10.80 -15.73 6.51
N SER A 202 12.10 -15.47 6.46
CA SER A 202 13.07 -16.03 7.40
C SER A 202 13.43 -14.92 8.37
N VAL A 203 12.88 -14.98 9.58
CA VAL A 203 13.26 -14.03 10.61
C VAL A 203 14.73 -14.25 10.96
N VAL A 204 15.57 -13.22 10.83
CA VAL A 204 16.98 -13.35 11.20
C VAL A 204 17.07 -13.36 12.70
N THR A 205 17.56 -14.49 13.20
CA THR A 205 17.87 -14.69 14.59
C THR A 205 19.03 -13.78 14.96
N HIS A 206 18.74 -12.57 15.44
CA HIS A 206 19.69 -11.88 16.30
C HIS A 206 19.91 -12.79 17.50
N GLU A 207 21.12 -13.35 17.60
CA GLU A 207 21.61 -14.03 18.81
C GLU A 207 21.66 -13.08 20.02
N ASP A 208 21.37 -11.78 19.84
CA ASP A 208 21.14 -10.87 20.95
C ASP A 208 19.77 -11.11 21.60
N THR A 209 19.66 -12.26 22.24
CA THR A 209 18.58 -12.65 23.15
C THR A 209 18.62 -11.85 24.47
N THR A 210 19.47 -10.82 24.58
CA THR A 210 19.57 -9.98 25.77
C THR A 210 18.73 -8.70 25.67
N ARG A 211 18.53 -8.16 24.46
CA ARG A 211 17.75 -6.94 24.22
C ARG A 211 16.26 -7.23 24.00
N TRP A 212 15.41 -6.52 24.72
CA TRP A 212 13.97 -6.53 24.49
C TRP A 212 13.61 -5.60 23.34
N VAL A 213 12.83 -6.12 22.40
CA VAL A 213 12.31 -5.39 21.24
C VAL A 213 10.80 -5.31 21.36
N THR A 214 10.21 -4.18 20.98
CA THR A 214 8.76 -3.98 20.99
C THR A 214 8.15 -4.42 19.66
N PHE A 215 7.07 -5.21 19.72
CA PHE A 215 6.32 -5.71 18.59
C PHE A 215 4.85 -5.30 18.69
N ALA A 216 4.21 -5.06 17.54
CA ALA A 216 2.76 -4.95 17.47
C ALA A 216 2.12 -6.35 17.54
N VAL A 217 0.98 -6.45 18.20
CA VAL A 217 0.17 -7.69 18.19
C VAL A 217 -0.49 -7.86 16.82
N SER A 218 -0.19 -8.97 16.15
CA SER A 218 -0.74 -9.26 14.81
C SER A 218 -2.16 -9.82 14.85
N THR A 219 -2.57 -10.46 15.95
CA THR A 219 -3.86 -11.15 16.04
C THR A 219 -4.58 -10.79 17.33
N ILE A 220 -5.78 -10.22 17.18
CA ILE A 220 -6.76 -10.08 18.26
C ILE A 220 -7.86 -11.11 18.02
N SER A 221 -8.10 -11.98 19.00
CA SER A 221 -9.14 -13.02 18.88
C SER A 221 -10.53 -12.48 19.22
N GLU A 222 -10.62 -11.54 20.16
CA GLU A 222 -11.88 -10.96 20.61
C GLU A 222 -11.69 -9.51 21.07
N VAL A 223 -12.70 -8.68 20.84
CA VAL A 223 -12.75 -7.31 21.38
C VAL A 223 -14.06 -7.14 22.13
N ARG A 224 -13.95 -6.81 23.41
CA ARG A 224 -15.07 -6.54 24.31
C ARG A 224 -15.05 -5.09 24.76
N VAL A 225 -16.22 -4.56 25.09
CA VAL A 225 -16.36 -3.24 25.73
C VAL A 225 -17.09 -3.39 27.06
N SER A 226 -16.63 -2.69 28.08
CA SER A 226 -17.25 -2.66 29.40
C SER A 226 -18.70 -2.16 29.36
N GLY A 227 -19.49 -2.46 30.39
CA GLY A 227 -20.90 -2.07 30.46
C GLY A 227 -21.14 -0.55 30.44
N ASP A 228 -20.18 0.25 30.90
CA ASP A 228 -20.21 1.73 30.81
C ASP A 228 -19.65 2.27 29.48
N GLY A 229 -19.19 1.39 28.60
CA GLY A 229 -18.63 1.71 27.29
C GLY A 229 -17.21 2.27 27.32
N ARG A 230 -16.54 2.34 28.47
CA ARG A 230 -15.30 3.14 28.64
C ARG A 230 -14.01 2.33 28.69
N VAL A 231 -14.08 1.00 28.69
CA VAL A 231 -12.90 0.13 28.66
C VAL A 231 -13.07 -0.87 27.53
N LEU A 232 -12.10 -0.89 26.61
CA LEU A 232 -11.95 -1.98 25.66
C LEU A 232 -11.08 -3.06 26.28
N THR A 233 -11.49 -4.31 26.17
CA THR A 233 -10.66 -5.48 26.48
C THR A 233 -10.39 -6.20 25.17
N LEU A 234 -9.13 -6.24 24.77
CA LEU A 234 -8.66 -6.90 23.56
C LEU A 234 -7.93 -8.18 23.95
N ASP A 235 -8.43 -9.32 23.50
CA ASP A 235 -7.79 -10.60 23.73
C ASP A 235 -6.68 -10.79 22.68
N ALA A 236 -5.47 -10.39 23.06
CA ALA A 236 -4.29 -10.36 22.21
C ALA A 236 -3.63 -11.74 22.17
N ARG A 237 -3.42 -12.28 20.97
CA ARG A 237 -2.59 -13.47 20.79
C ARG A 237 -1.12 -13.06 20.74
N VAL A 238 -0.34 -13.60 21.67
CA VAL A 238 1.05 -13.24 21.89
C VAL A 238 1.91 -14.50 22.01
N PRO A 239 3.22 -14.39 21.78
CA PRO A 239 4.13 -15.52 21.94
C PRO A 239 4.12 -16.07 23.37
N ASP A 240 4.27 -17.39 23.48
CA ASP A 240 4.39 -18.12 24.74
C ASP A 240 5.64 -19.01 24.72
N GLY A 241 6.17 -19.30 25.91
CA GLY A 241 7.39 -20.09 26.05
C GLY A 241 8.30 -19.61 27.18
N PRO A 242 9.62 -19.81 27.05
CA PRO A 242 10.59 -19.48 28.10
C PRO A 242 10.68 -17.97 28.39
N ASP A 243 11.37 -17.63 29.49
CA ASP A 243 11.60 -16.25 29.88
C ASP A 243 12.33 -15.46 28.78
N GLY A 244 11.66 -14.41 28.28
CA GLY A 244 12.10 -13.66 27.12
C GLY A 244 11.10 -13.64 25.96
N CYS A 245 10.11 -14.53 25.97
CA CYS A 245 9.11 -14.58 24.90
C CYS A 245 8.11 -13.45 24.92
N LEU A 246 7.74 -13.00 26.12
CA LEU A 246 6.71 -11.99 26.29
C LEU A 246 6.98 -11.19 27.56
N ARG A 247 6.93 -9.87 27.42
CA ARG A 247 6.88 -8.93 28.53
C ARG A 247 5.98 -7.76 28.16
N GLY A 248 5.28 -7.23 29.17
CA GLY A 248 4.54 -5.98 29.07
C GLY A 248 3.58 -5.85 27.88
N PRO A 249 2.64 -6.80 27.65
CA PRO A 249 1.56 -6.55 26.71
C PRO A 249 0.78 -5.30 27.17
N THR A 250 0.69 -4.30 26.32
CA THR A 250 0.10 -3.00 26.63
C THR A 250 -0.79 -2.55 25.48
N GLY A 251 -1.84 -1.80 25.83
CA GLY A 251 -2.75 -1.19 24.88
C GLY A 251 -2.78 0.31 25.11
N ARG A 252 -2.73 1.08 24.02
CA ARG A 252 -2.78 2.52 24.04
C ARG A 252 -3.90 3.02 23.13
N LEU A 253 -4.59 4.05 23.60
CA LEU A 253 -5.48 4.82 22.77
C LEU A 253 -4.66 5.78 21.90
N ASP A 254 -4.68 5.57 20.59
CA ASP A 254 -3.96 6.39 19.62
C ASP A 254 -4.84 7.51 19.05
N GLY A 255 -6.16 7.29 19.01
CA GLY A 255 -7.11 8.24 18.44
C GLY A 255 -8.53 7.99 18.92
N PHE A 256 -9.29 9.07 19.12
CA PHE A 256 -10.70 9.02 19.51
C PHE A 256 -11.49 10.01 18.65
N GLU A 257 -11.92 9.54 17.49
CA GLU A 257 -12.64 10.33 16.49
C GLU A 257 -14.17 10.20 16.65
N PRO A 258 -14.98 11.00 15.93
CA PRO A 258 -16.43 10.90 16.01
C PRO A 258 -17.00 9.53 15.61
N LYS A 259 -16.39 8.84 14.65
CA LYS A 259 -16.87 7.56 14.10
C LYS A 259 -15.93 6.37 14.34
N LEU A 260 -14.73 6.62 14.86
CA LEU A 260 -13.67 5.63 14.93
C LEU A 260 -12.85 5.83 16.21
N VAL A 261 -12.40 4.72 16.79
CA VAL A 261 -11.43 4.68 17.88
C VAL A 261 -10.22 3.90 17.39
N ARG A 262 -9.02 4.44 17.61
CA ARG A 262 -7.76 3.82 17.21
C ARG A 262 -7.03 3.32 18.42
N VAL A 263 -6.67 2.04 18.39
CA VAL A 263 -5.97 1.36 19.46
C VAL A 263 -4.68 0.75 18.92
N ASP A 264 -3.60 0.93 19.66
CA ASP A 264 -2.32 0.30 19.42
C ASP A 264 -2.04 -0.70 20.56
N VAL A 265 -1.79 -1.96 20.22
CA VAL A 265 -1.54 -3.06 21.14
C VAL A 265 -0.17 -3.63 20.84
N ARG A 266 0.71 -3.58 21.84
CA ARG A 266 2.11 -3.96 21.72
C ARG A 266 2.53 -4.90 22.83
N PHE A 267 3.63 -5.60 22.60
CA PHE A 267 4.33 -6.39 23.60
C PHE A 267 5.83 -6.33 23.34
N GLU A 268 6.62 -6.72 24.33
CA GLU A 268 8.06 -6.86 24.16
C GLU A 268 8.48 -8.32 24.10
N SER A 269 9.48 -8.62 23.28
CA SER A 269 10.13 -9.93 23.24
C SER A 269 11.61 -9.78 22.92
N ARG A 270 12.44 -10.65 23.50
CA ARG A 270 13.86 -10.81 23.12
C ARG A 270 14.13 -12.14 22.43
N LEU A 271 13.13 -13.05 22.44
CA LEU A 271 13.24 -14.40 21.87
C LEU A 271 12.36 -14.61 20.64
N LEU A 272 11.42 -13.71 20.34
CA LEU A 272 10.52 -13.88 19.20
C LEU A 272 11.26 -13.97 17.86
N MET A 273 12.37 -13.24 17.76
CA MET A 273 13.21 -13.24 16.56
C MET A 273 14.22 -14.38 16.57
N ALA A 274 14.43 -15.05 17.70
CA ALA A 274 15.27 -16.24 17.77
C ALA A 274 14.49 -17.44 17.21
N GLY A 275 15.11 -18.22 16.33
CA GLY A 275 14.46 -19.31 15.61
C GLY A 275 13.99 -20.38 16.59
N ASN A 276 12.68 -20.60 16.65
CA ASN A 276 12.00 -21.42 17.66
C ASN A 276 12.13 -20.93 19.12
N GLY A 277 12.52 -19.67 19.35
CA GLY A 277 12.70 -19.09 20.68
C GLY A 277 11.40 -19.04 21.50
N CYS A 278 10.26 -18.92 20.81
CA CYS A 278 8.92 -18.94 21.38
C CYS A 278 8.05 -19.97 20.66
N PRO A 279 8.01 -21.22 21.15
CA PRO A 279 7.36 -22.33 20.43
C PRO A 279 5.83 -22.32 20.53
N GLY A 280 5.24 -21.45 21.36
CA GLY A 280 3.81 -21.41 21.60
C GLY A 280 3.22 -20.02 21.39
N GLU A 281 1.89 -19.98 21.45
CA GLU A 281 1.11 -18.76 21.53
C GLU A 281 0.12 -18.89 22.68
N ARG A 282 -0.17 -17.75 23.33
CA ARG A 282 -1.23 -17.66 24.33
C ARG A 282 -2.04 -16.40 24.10
N THR A 283 -3.24 -16.38 24.67
CA THR A 283 -4.11 -15.21 24.64
C THR A 283 -3.97 -14.45 25.95
N VAL A 284 -3.72 -13.14 25.89
CA VAL A 284 -3.66 -12.25 27.05
C VAL A 284 -4.65 -11.09 26.89
N PRO A 285 -5.44 -10.76 27.92
CA PRO A 285 -6.31 -9.60 27.86
C PRO A 285 -5.48 -8.32 27.97
N VAL A 286 -5.74 -7.37 27.08
CA VAL A 286 -5.16 -6.02 27.11
C VAL A 286 -6.28 -5.01 27.24
N GLU A 287 -6.19 -4.15 28.25
CA GLU A 287 -7.21 -3.12 28.50
C GLU A 287 -6.81 -1.76 27.95
N VAL A 288 -7.77 -1.07 27.34
CA VAL A 288 -7.60 0.30 26.84
C VAL A 288 -8.74 1.17 27.34
N ARG A 289 -8.39 2.23 28.07
CA ARG A 289 -9.36 3.17 28.62
C ARG A 289 -9.74 4.22 27.57
N LEU A 290 -11.03 4.43 27.41
CA LEU A 290 -11.61 5.42 26.51
C LEU A 290 -12.02 6.68 27.30
N PRO A 291 -11.81 7.88 26.73
CA PRO A 291 -12.20 9.14 27.38
C PRO A 291 -13.72 9.30 27.49
N LYS A 292 -14.48 8.65 26.60
CA LYS A 292 -15.94 8.64 26.54
C LYS A 292 -16.42 7.23 26.18
N PRO A 293 -17.69 6.88 26.44
CA PRO A 293 -18.25 5.61 25.98
C PRO A 293 -18.04 5.41 24.48
N LEU A 294 -17.75 4.18 24.07
CA LEU A 294 -17.50 3.79 22.68
C LEU A 294 -18.63 4.28 21.76
N GLY A 295 -19.89 4.02 22.15
CA GLY A 295 -21.07 4.38 21.36
C GLY A 295 -21.13 3.60 20.05
N GLU A 296 -21.44 4.28 18.95
CA GLU A 296 -21.52 3.71 17.59
C GLU A 296 -20.18 3.73 16.84
N ARG A 297 -19.06 3.96 17.54
CA ARG A 297 -17.74 4.04 16.91
C ARG A 297 -17.23 2.64 16.59
N ASP A 298 -16.64 2.50 15.41
CA ASP A 298 -15.83 1.34 15.06
C ASP A 298 -14.47 1.43 15.78
N VAL A 299 -13.81 0.30 15.96
CA VAL A 299 -12.48 0.21 16.59
C VAL A 299 -11.49 -0.34 15.58
N VAL A 300 -10.40 0.38 15.32
CA VAL A 300 -9.26 -0.14 14.56
C VAL A 300 -8.11 -0.45 15.51
N VAL A 301 -7.52 -1.64 15.38
CA VAL A 301 -6.39 -2.10 16.19
C VAL A 301 -5.16 -2.25 15.30
N ASN A 302 -4.03 -1.68 15.70
CA ASN A 302 -2.72 -1.82 15.03
C ASN A 302 -2.72 -1.51 13.52
N LEU A 303 -3.67 -0.68 13.07
CA LEU A 303 -3.86 -0.12 11.71
C LEU A 303 -4.84 -0.83 10.77
N ASP A 304 -5.03 -2.14 10.86
CA ASP A 304 -5.76 -2.91 9.83
C ASP A 304 -6.94 -3.74 10.36
N GLN A 305 -6.92 -4.10 11.64
CA GLN A 305 -7.98 -4.90 12.24
C GLN A 305 -9.13 -4.02 12.69
N LEU A 306 -10.14 -3.92 11.84
CA LEU A 306 -11.34 -3.13 12.08
C LEU A 306 -12.44 -3.98 12.73
N TYR A 307 -13.08 -3.43 13.76
CA TYR A 307 -14.14 -4.04 14.55
C TYR A 307 -15.32 -3.10 14.70
N THR A 308 -16.51 -3.66 14.82
CA THR A 308 -17.74 -2.91 15.09
C THR A 308 -18.60 -3.61 16.12
N LEU A 309 -19.47 -2.86 16.79
CA LEU A 309 -20.36 -3.42 17.80
C LEU A 309 -21.31 -4.43 17.15
N ASP A 310 -21.29 -5.66 17.66
CA ASP A 310 -22.17 -6.73 17.19
C ASP A 310 -23.39 -6.85 18.10
N ARG A 311 -23.12 -6.95 19.41
CA ARG A 311 -24.10 -7.10 20.47
C ARG A 311 -23.57 -6.45 21.75
N PRO A 312 -24.41 -6.21 22.77
CA PRO A 312 -23.98 -5.49 23.97
C PRO A 312 -22.69 -6.07 24.57
N GLY A 313 -21.66 -5.23 24.64
CA GLY A 313 -20.35 -5.58 25.22
C GLY A 313 -19.39 -6.37 24.31
N LEU A 314 -19.80 -6.79 23.10
CA LEU A 314 -18.98 -7.59 22.21
C LEU A 314 -18.91 -6.97 20.80
N LEU A 315 -17.70 -6.83 20.29
CA LEU A 315 -17.45 -6.36 18.93
C LEU A 315 -17.09 -7.54 18.02
N ARG A 316 -17.55 -7.49 16.77
CA ARG A 316 -17.15 -8.41 15.71
C ARG A 316 -16.09 -7.77 14.83
N ARG A 317 -15.22 -8.61 14.24
CA ARG A 317 -14.32 -8.18 13.17
C ARG A 317 -15.15 -7.83 11.93
N CYS A 318 -14.74 -6.77 11.23
CA CYS A 318 -15.36 -6.33 10.00
C CYS A 318 -14.84 -7.18 8.82
N GLY A 319 -15.69 -7.35 7.81
CA GLY A 319 -15.33 -8.08 6.60
C GLY A 319 -14.59 -7.20 5.59
N GLU A 320 -14.23 -7.77 4.44
CA GLU A 320 -13.54 -7.07 3.34
C GLU A 320 -14.29 -5.83 2.83
N LEU A 321 -15.61 -5.82 2.97
CA LEU A 321 -16.49 -4.73 2.57
C LEU A 321 -16.65 -3.65 3.65
N GLY A 322 -15.88 -3.74 4.74
CA GLY A 322 -15.95 -2.86 5.90
C GLY A 322 -16.95 -3.33 6.95
N CYS A 323 -17.16 -2.48 7.96
CA CYS A 323 -18.05 -2.79 9.08
C CYS A 323 -19.53 -2.68 8.74
N HIS A 324 -19.84 -1.74 7.86
CA HIS A 324 -21.19 -1.33 7.49
C HIS A 324 -21.32 -1.35 5.96
N PRO A 325 -21.23 -2.53 5.32
CA PRO A 325 -21.38 -2.64 3.87
C PRO A 325 -22.75 -2.10 3.46
N ALA A 326 -22.80 -1.40 2.31
CA ALA A 326 -24.06 -0.91 1.78
C ALA A 326 -25.02 -2.08 1.53
N PRO A 327 -26.33 -1.92 1.79
CA PRO A 327 -27.29 -2.93 1.43
C PRO A 327 -27.27 -3.15 -0.09
N THR A 328 -27.38 -4.40 -0.51
CA THR A 328 -27.43 -4.74 -1.93
C THR A 328 -28.68 -4.13 -2.57
N GLY A 329 -28.50 -3.37 -3.65
CA GLY A 329 -29.60 -2.69 -4.31
C GLY A 329 -29.16 -1.79 -5.47
N CYS A 330 -30.12 -1.05 -6.04
CA CYS A 330 -29.86 -0.16 -7.18
C CYS A 330 -29.38 1.23 -6.74
N THR A 331 -28.22 1.27 -6.08
CA THR A 331 -27.61 2.51 -5.59
C THR A 331 -26.14 2.55 -5.99
N SER A 332 -25.59 3.77 -6.12
CA SER A 332 -24.18 3.95 -6.49
C SER A 332 -23.23 3.20 -5.54
N ASP A 333 -23.44 3.28 -4.23
CA ASP A 333 -22.61 2.59 -3.24
C ASP A 333 -22.63 1.07 -3.42
N SER A 334 -23.79 0.51 -3.77
CA SER A 334 -23.93 -0.93 -4.02
C SER A 334 -23.26 -1.35 -5.34
N TYR A 335 -23.20 -0.47 -6.34
CA TYR A 335 -22.47 -0.73 -7.59
C TYR A 335 -20.95 -0.66 -7.39
N PHE A 336 -20.47 0.25 -6.55
CA PHE A 336 -19.06 0.27 -6.13
C PHE A 336 -18.66 -1.04 -5.42
N GLN A 337 -19.53 -1.56 -4.57
CA GLN A 337 -19.35 -2.87 -3.94
C GLN A 337 -19.32 -4.00 -4.99
N ALA A 338 -20.27 -4.02 -5.93
CA ALA A 338 -20.31 -5.00 -7.02
C ALA A 338 -19.03 -5.01 -7.87
N ALA A 339 -18.43 -3.83 -8.11
CA ALA A 339 -17.21 -3.73 -8.88
C ALA A 339 -16.03 -4.38 -8.13
N ARG A 340 -15.95 -4.17 -6.81
CA ARG A 340 -14.95 -4.85 -5.97
C ARG A 340 -15.18 -6.36 -5.91
N ASP A 341 -16.43 -6.81 -5.79
CA ASP A 341 -16.79 -8.24 -5.75
C ASP A 341 -16.45 -8.99 -7.05
N ALA A 342 -16.18 -8.27 -8.15
CA ALA A 342 -15.69 -8.81 -9.42
C ALA A 342 -14.15 -8.72 -9.55
N ASP A 343 -13.44 -8.53 -8.44
CA ASP A 343 -11.98 -8.33 -8.37
C ASP A 343 -11.49 -7.19 -9.28
N ALA A 344 -12.34 -6.19 -9.54
CA ALA A 344 -11.96 -5.07 -10.38
C ALA A 344 -10.94 -4.17 -9.64
N PRO A 345 -9.81 -3.81 -10.28
CA PRO A 345 -8.87 -2.85 -9.71
C PRO A 345 -9.54 -1.54 -9.29
N GLN A 346 -9.01 -0.88 -8.26
CA GLN A 346 -9.58 0.34 -7.67
C GLN A 346 -9.77 1.51 -8.66
N HIS A 347 -9.02 1.51 -9.77
CA HIS A 347 -9.11 2.52 -10.85
C HIS A 347 -9.92 2.04 -12.07
N SER A 348 -10.70 0.97 -11.94
CA SER A 348 -11.61 0.52 -13.00
C SER A 348 -12.79 1.47 -13.14
N TYR A 349 -13.18 1.75 -14.38
CA TYR A 349 -14.44 2.43 -14.65
C TYR A 349 -15.54 1.38 -14.65
N HIS A 350 -16.63 1.63 -13.95
CA HIS A 350 -17.82 0.78 -14.02
C HIS A 350 -19.02 1.62 -14.45
N ARG A 351 -19.90 1.00 -15.21
CA ARG A 351 -21.17 1.59 -15.66
C ARG A 351 -22.26 0.56 -15.49
N GLU A 352 -23.30 0.92 -14.73
CA GLU A 352 -24.51 0.13 -14.64
C GLU A 352 -25.24 0.11 -16.00
N ARG A 353 -25.71 -1.06 -16.41
CA ARG A 353 -26.52 -1.24 -17.63
C ARG A 353 -27.97 -1.53 -17.31
N GLY A 354 -28.22 -2.11 -16.14
CA GLY A 354 -29.56 -2.34 -15.61
C GLY A 354 -29.50 -2.95 -14.22
N CYS A 355 -30.45 -2.55 -13.37
CA CYS A 355 -30.63 -3.09 -12.04
C CYS A 355 -32.13 -3.15 -11.70
N ASP A 356 -32.58 -4.24 -11.10
CA ASP A 356 -33.96 -4.40 -10.61
C ASP A 356 -34.05 -4.65 -9.10
N GLY A 357 -32.93 -4.50 -8.39
CA GLY A 357 -32.77 -4.70 -6.95
C GLY A 357 -32.44 -6.14 -6.57
N LYS A 358 -32.66 -7.11 -7.48
CA LYS A 358 -32.29 -8.52 -7.29
C LYS A 358 -31.16 -8.95 -8.23
N TRP A 359 -31.08 -8.32 -9.40
CA TRP A 359 -30.11 -8.56 -10.45
C TRP A 359 -29.48 -7.25 -10.88
N LEU A 360 -28.21 -7.31 -11.26
CA LEU A 360 -27.44 -6.19 -11.76
C LEU A 360 -26.65 -6.64 -12.99
N VAL A 361 -26.62 -5.78 -14.01
CA VAL A 361 -25.72 -5.86 -15.16
C VAL A 361 -24.81 -4.65 -15.11
N MET A 362 -23.50 -4.90 -15.11
CA MET A 362 -22.52 -3.82 -15.03
C MET A 362 -21.38 -4.08 -16.00
N ASP A 363 -21.03 -3.06 -16.76
CA ASP A 363 -19.84 -3.05 -17.62
C ASP A 363 -18.69 -2.51 -16.78
N ILE A 364 -17.59 -3.26 -16.69
CA ILE A 364 -16.37 -2.86 -15.99
C ILE A 364 -15.23 -2.79 -17.01
N SER A 365 -14.67 -1.59 -17.17
CA SER A 365 -13.50 -1.32 -17.99
C SER A 365 -12.28 -1.22 -17.09
N ILE A 366 -11.36 -2.15 -17.25
CA ILE A 366 -10.05 -2.09 -16.61
C ILE A 366 -9.14 -1.33 -17.56
N ASN A 367 -8.86 -0.06 -17.27
CA ASN A 367 -7.86 0.71 -18.01
C ASN A 367 -6.45 0.35 -17.50
N SER A 368 -6.09 -0.92 -17.62
CA SER A 368 -4.70 -1.36 -17.56
C SER A 368 -4.26 -1.64 -18.99
N GLY A 369 -3.78 -0.61 -19.68
CA GLY A 369 -3.00 -0.86 -20.89
C GLY A 369 -1.74 -1.66 -20.52
N PRO A 370 -1.18 -2.47 -21.43
CA PRO A 370 0.12 -3.08 -21.19
C PRO A 370 1.18 -2.00 -20.91
N VAL A 371 2.10 -2.29 -19.99
CA VAL A 371 3.32 -1.49 -19.82
C VAL A 371 4.20 -1.79 -21.04
N CYS A 372 4.27 -0.89 -22.00
CA CYS A 372 5.11 -1.05 -23.19
C CYS A 372 6.27 -0.06 -23.20
N GLU A 373 7.40 -0.52 -23.71
CA GLU A 373 8.68 0.19 -23.72
C GLU A 373 8.72 1.40 -24.67
N ARG A 374 7.74 1.57 -25.59
CA ARG A 374 7.73 2.66 -26.58
C ARG A 374 6.37 3.34 -26.75
N PRO A 375 6.32 4.68 -26.84
CA PRO A 375 5.11 5.42 -27.21
C PRO A 375 4.65 5.06 -28.63
N GLY A 376 3.44 4.51 -28.76
CA GLY A 376 2.85 4.09 -30.04
C GLY A 376 2.63 2.58 -30.17
N ASP A 377 3.35 1.77 -29.38
CA ASP A 377 3.17 0.31 -29.35
C ASP A 377 1.99 -0.13 -28.46
N CYS A 378 1.45 0.79 -27.64
CA CYS A 378 0.23 0.59 -26.86
C CYS A 378 -1.05 0.81 -27.70
N ALA A 379 -1.18 0.11 -28.82
CA ALA A 379 -2.49 -0.07 -29.47
C ALA A 379 -3.07 -1.41 -29.02
N GLY A 380 -3.55 -1.49 -27.76
CA GLY A 380 -4.00 -2.75 -27.17
C GLY A 380 -5.02 -2.58 -26.03
N ALA A 381 -6.28 -2.76 -26.38
CA ALA A 381 -7.47 -3.11 -25.60
C ALA A 381 -7.57 -2.63 -24.13
N SER A 382 -8.21 -1.48 -23.93
CA SER A 382 -9.15 -1.35 -22.80
C SER A 382 -10.24 -2.42 -23.00
N GLY A 383 -10.17 -3.51 -22.24
CA GLY A 383 -11.15 -4.58 -22.31
C GLY A 383 -12.29 -4.28 -21.35
N THR A 384 -13.44 -3.84 -21.86
CA THR A 384 -14.66 -3.80 -21.05
C THR A 384 -15.23 -5.20 -20.94
N THR A 385 -15.40 -5.68 -19.71
CA THR A 385 -16.11 -6.94 -19.43
C THR A 385 -17.45 -6.62 -18.80
N ARG A 386 -18.52 -7.23 -19.32
CA ARG A 386 -19.85 -7.17 -18.71
C ARG A 386 -19.99 -8.28 -17.69
N TYR A 387 -20.34 -7.89 -16.46
CA TYR A 387 -20.63 -8.80 -15.36
C TYR A 387 -22.13 -8.83 -15.05
N PHE A 388 -22.62 -10.01 -14.69
CA PHE A 388 -23.99 -10.23 -14.26
C PHE A 388 -23.99 -10.70 -12.81
N TYR A 389 -24.79 -10.06 -11.97
CA TYR A 389 -24.80 -10.30 -10.53
C TYR A 389 -26.18 -10.71 -10.02
N ARG A 390 -26.17 -11.41 -8.90
CA ARG A 390 -27.34 -11.67 -8.05
C ARG A 390 -27.14 -11.04 -6.67
N ALA A 391 -28.19 -10.40 -6.17
CA ALA A 391 -28.20 -9.91 -4.80
C ALA A 391 -28.14 -11.04 -3.78
N THR A 392 -27.32 -10.87 -2.74
CA THR A 392 -27.23 -11.76 -1.56
C THR A 392 -27.27 -10.93 -0.29
N PRO A 393 -27.53 -11.52 0.90
CA PRO A 393 -27.48 -10.79 2.16
C PRO A 393 -26.12 -10.14 2.47
N THR A 394 -25.04 -10.62 1.86
CA THR A 394 -23.66 -10.16 2.10
C THR A 394 -23.09 -9.29 0.98
N GLY A 395 -23.82 -9.05 -0.10
CA GLY A 395 -23.32 -8.29 -1.26
C GLY A 395 -23.81 -8.82 -2.60
N TRP A 396 -23.17 -8.36 -3.68
CA TRP A 396 -23.45 -8.84 -5.03
C TRP A 396 -22.60 -10.08 -5.33
N ARG A 397 -23.22 -11.12 -5.89
CA ARG A 397 -22.49 -12.31 -6.32
C ARG A 397 -22.44 -12.37 -7.84
N VAL A 398 -21.23 -12.39 -8.41
CA VAL A 398 -21.03 -12.62 -9.85
C VAL A 398 -21.57 -13.99 -10.25
N ILE A 399 -22.28 -14.03 -11.38
CA ILE A 399 -22.86 -15.26 -11.95
C ILE A 399 -22.18 -15.61 -13.26
N ALA A 400 -21.94 -14.59 -14.08
CA ALA A 400 -21.34 -14.71 -15.39
C ALA A 400 -20.60 -13.42 -15.73
N ALA A 401 -19.63 -13.52 -16.62
CA ALA A 401 -18.91 -12.42 -17.24
C ALA A 401 -18.82 -12.65 -18.75
N THR A 402 -18.91 -11.60 -19.56
CA THR A 402 -18.86 -11.70 -21.02
C THR A 402 -18.33 -10.44 -21.70
N THR A 403 -17.85 -10.61 -22.93
CA THR A 403 -17.56 -9.54 -23.89
C THR A 403 -18.53 -9.55 -25.08
N LYS A 404 -19.56 -10.41 -25.06
CA LYS A 404 -20.57 -10.56 -26.10
C LYS A 404 -21.81 -9.67 -25.85
N PRO A 405 -22.59 -9.34 -26.89
CA PRO A 405 -23.90 -8.72 -26.71
C PRO A 405 -24.92 -9.68 -26.07
N GLY A 406 -26.02 -9.12 -25.57
CA GLY A 406 -27.20 -9.91 -25.20
C GLY A 406 -27.09 -10.66 -23.88
N CYS A 407 -27.89 -11.74 -23.76
CA CYS A 407 -28.15 -12.46 -22.51
C CYS A 407 -27.63 -13.90 -22.48
N ASP A 408 -27.04 -14.40 -23.56
CA ASP A 408 -26.87 -15.84 -23.74
C ASP A 408 -25.97 -16.46 -22.67
N ASP A 409 -24.83 -15.84 -22.37
CA ASP A 409 -23.87 -16.37 -21.38
C ASP A 409 -24.47 -16.37 -19.96
N VAL A 410 -25.28 -15.35 -19.58
CA VAL A 410 -25.92 -15.33 -18.26
C VAL A 410 -27.11 -16.28 -18.17
N LEU A 411 -27.90 -16.44 -19.24
CA LEU A 411 -29.03 -17.37 -19.24
C LEU A 411 -28.59 -18.84 -19.24
N ALA A 412 -27.40 -19.13 -19.78
CA ALA A 412 -26.78 -20.44 -19.64
C ALA A 412 -26.40 -20.74 -18.18
N ALA A 413 -25.88 -19.75 -17.45
CA ALA A 413 -25.46 -19.89 -16.04
C ALA A 413 -26.64 -19.80 -15.04
N GLU A 414 -27.62 -18.94 -15.30
CA GLU A 414 -28.79 -18.70 -14.44
C GLU A 414 -30.03 -18.42 -15.31
N PRO A 415 -30.81 -19.46 -15.64
CA PRO A 415 -32.00 -19.34 -16.50
C PRO A 415 -33.09 -18.41 -15.95
N ARG A 416 -33.06 -18.08 -14.64
CA ARG A 416 -34.01 -17.16 -14.01
C ARG A 416 -33.63 -15.68 -14.18
N PHE A 417 -32.51 -15.39 -14.84
CA PHE A 417 -32.07 -14.02 -15.07
C PHE A 417 -33.09 -13.22 -15.91
N PRO A 418 -33.47 -11.99 -15.54
CA PRO A 418 -34.45 -11.21 -16.28
C PRO A 418 -33.91 -10.76 -17.64
N ARG A 419 -34.42 -11.35 -18.72
CA ARG A 419 -34.00 -11.03 -20.10
C ARG A 419 -34.05 -9.53 -20.43
N GLY A 420 -35.00 -8.79 -19.84
CA GLY A 420 -35.15 -7.35 -20.05
C GLY A 420 -33.93 -6.53 -19.66
N LEU A 421 -33.05 -7.03 -18.79
CA LEU A 421 -31.84 -6.32 -18.36
C LEU A 421 -30.69 -6.40 -19.37
N CYS A 422 -30.73 -7.35 -20.32
CA CYS A 422 -29.61 -7.58 -21.24
C CYS A 422 -30.00 -7.73 -22.72
N ALA A 423 -31.28 -7.93 -23.04
CA ALA A 423 -31.70 -8.31 -24.39
C ALA A 423 -31.32 -7.30 -25.48
N THR A 424 -31.27 -6.01 -25.14
CA THR A 424 -30.94 -4.93 -26.07
C THR A 424 -29.51 -4.40 -25.90
N LEU A 425 -28.71 -5.01 -25.02
CA LEU A 425 -27.35 -4.54 -24.77
C LEU A 425 -26.43 -5.04 -25.88
N THR A 426 -25.70 -4.11 -26.49
CA THR A 426 -24.59 -4.40 -27.41
C THR A 426 -23.41 -5.02 -26.66
N ALA A 427 -22.38 -5.46 -27.39
CA ALA A 427 -21.10 -5.79 -26.76
C ALA A 427 -20.63 -4.59 -25.90
N PRO A 428 -20.04 -4.86 -24.72
CA PRO A 428 -19.58 -3.85 -23.78
C PRO A 428 -18.44 -2.97 -24.29
#